data_AF-A0A2P8HWU1-F1
#
_entry.id   AF-A0A2P8HWU1-F1
#
_cell.length_a   1.000
_cell.length_b   1.000
_cell.length_c   1.000
_cell.angle_alpha   90.00
_cell.angle_beta   90.00
_cell.angle_gamma   90.00
#
_symmetry.space_group_name_H-M   'P 1'
#
loop_
_entity.id
_entity.type
_entity.pdbx_description
1 polymer ?
#
loop_
_entity_poly.entity_id
_entity_poly.type
_entity_poly.pdbx_seq_one_letter_code
_entity_poly.pdbx_strand_id
1 'polypeptide(L)'
;MSKRRSFYRASRPWFSEVSLDHLRRRGVEIKIDLIDLPLLISWLNELQGWLLERRTTADTWIKPLYEEAALEAAEQRDTLRGLLHPGVSSKTGILFFSEVTAALFIAEDAFERLIVKEGQCLDLQQRLLRYYTSFLMQVDAEKSQLILEKYMQLKEDEAKE
;
A
#
# COMPACT_ATOMS: atom_id res chain seq x y z
N MET A 1 19.55 -23.30 -17.11
CA MET A 1 19.80 -21.91 -16.66
C MET A 1 19.02 -20.96 -17.55
N SER A 2 17.80 -20.61 -17.15
CA SER A 2 16.93 -19.74 -17.95
C SER A 2 17.36 -18.29 -17.77
N LYS A 3 17.73 -17.64 -18.88
CA LYS A 3 18.17 -16.24 -18.94
C LYS A 3 17.02 -15.33 -18.49
N ARG A 4 17.14 -14.71 -17.29
CA ARG A 4 16.30 -13.57 -16.90
C ARG A 4 16.50 -12.47 -17.94
N ARG A 5 15.46 -12.19 -18.72
CA ARG A 5 15.42 -11.09 -19.69
C ARG A 5 15.36 -9.77 -18.91
N SER A 6 16.51 -9.15 -18.71
CA SER A 6 16.63 -7.78 -18.20
C SER A 6 16.31 -6.79 -19.32
N PHE A 7 15.03 -6.56 -19.57
CA PHE A 7 14.52 -5.31 -20.14
C PHE A 7 13.83 -4.68 -18.93
N TYR A 8 14.36 -3.67 -18.24
CA TYR A 8 14.41 -2.27 -18.62
C TYR A 8 15.58 -1.57 -17.91
N ARG A 9 16.65 -1.23 -18.64
CA ARG A 9 17.78 -0.43 -18.13
C ARG A 9 17.97 0.77 -19.04
N ALA A 10 17.03 1.71 -18.99
CA ALA A 10 17.14 2.99 -19.69
C ALA A 10 16.69 4.12 -18.76
N SER A 11 17.65 4.59 -17.96
CA SER A 11 17.80 6.00 -17.54
C SER A 11 16.52 6.79 -17.30
N ARG A 12 15.86 6.59 -16.15
CA ARG A 12 15.12 7.68 -15.50
C ARG A 12 16.06 8.33 -14.47
N PRO A 13 16.50 9.59 -14.64
CA PRO A 13 17.41 10.27 -13.71
C PRO A 13 16.91 10.29 -12.26
N TRP A 14 15.59 10.25 -12.05
CA TRP A 14 14.98 10.14 -10.72
C TRP A 14 15.41 8.86 -9.97
N PHE A 15 15.67 7.76 -10.68
CA PHE A 15 15.88 6.44 -10.08
C PHE A 15 17.24 6.25 -9.37
N SER A 16 18.25 7.02 -9.77
CA SER A 16 19.58 6.98 -9.18
C SER A 16 19.66 7.69 -7.82
N GLU A 17 18.76 8.63 -7.54
CA GLU A 17 18.82 9.51 -6.35
C GLU A 17 17.77 9.19 -5.27
N VAL A 18 16.87 8.24 -5.53
CA VAL A 18 15.79 7.88 -4.60
C VAL A 18 16.33 7.03 -3.45
N SER A 19 16.20 7.55 -2.22
CA SER A 19 16.45 6.84 -0.97
C SER A 19 15.19 6.17 -0.42
N LEU A 20 15.36 5.24 0.53
CA LEU A 20 14.23 4.60 1.24
C LEU A 20 13.37 5.64 1.97
N ASP A 21 13.99 6.64 2.58
CA ASP A 21 13.27 7.75 3.23
C ASP A 21 12.41 8.56 2.25
N HIS A 22 12.88 8.75 1.00
CA HIS A 22 12.08 9.43 -0.02
C HIS A 22 10.82 8.64 -0.37
N LEU A 23 10.97 7.31 -0.51
CA LEU A 23 9.87 6.41 -0.84
C LEU A 23 8.85 6.26 0.29
N ARG A 24 9.29 6.36 1.54
CA ARG A 24 8.42 6.30 2.74
C ARG A 24 7.63 7.58 2.99
N ARG A 25 8.25 8.74 2.74
CA ARG A 25 7.63 10.05 3.01
C ARG A 25 6.70 10.53 1.89
N ARG A 26 6.83 9.97 0.69
CA ARG A 26 5.90 10.21 -0.42
C ARG A 26 4.94 9.05 -0.51
N GLY A 27 3.77 9.31 -1.05
CA GLY A 27 2.73 8.31 -1.09
C GLY A 27 1.46 8.76 -1.78
N VAL A 28 0.46 7.93 -1.67
CA VAL A 28 -0.89 8.12 -2.16
C VAL A 28 -1.76 8.57 -1.00
N GLU A 29 -2.45 9.69 -1.20
CA GLU A 29 -3.39 10.24 -0.22
C GLU A 29 -4.82 10.04 -0.72
N ILE A 30 -5.56 9.15 -0.06
CA ILE A 30 -6.97 8.92 -0.36
C ILE A 30 -7.80 9.74 0.61
N LYS A 31 -8.55 10.71 0.09
CA LYS A 31 -9.56 11.41 0.87
C LYS A 31 -10.72 10.47 1.19
N ILE A 32 -11.08 10.40 2.46
CA ILE A 32 -12.14 9.51 2.95
C ILE A 32 -13.26 10.29 3.62
N ASP A 33 -14.47 9.75 3.58
CA ASP A 33 -15.63 10.30 4.26
C ASP A 33 -15.70 9.68 5.66
N LEU A 34 -15.92 10.48 6.71
CA LEU A 34 -15.90 9.92 8.07
C LEU A 34 -17.05 8.92 8.34
N ILE A 35 -18.13 8.98 7.55
CA ILE A 35 -19.22 8.01 7.61
C ILE A 35 -18.74 6.58 7.29
N ASP A 36 -17.65 6.46 6.53
CA ASP A 36 -17.07 5.19 6.11
C ASP A 36 -15.91 4.74 7.02
N LEU A 37 -15.64 5.44 8.14
CA LEU A 37 -14.61 5.03 9.10
C LEU A 37 -14.77 3.58 9.58
N PRO A 38 -15.96 3.08 9.97
CA PRO A 38 -16.09 1.69 10.42
C PRO A 38 -15.70 0.69 9.34
N LEU A 39 -16.10 0.96 8.09
CA LEU A 39 -15.75 0.14 6.92
C LEU A 39 -14.24 0.15 6.69
N LEU A 40 -13.62 1.34 6.67
CA LEU A 40 -12.19 1.48 6.40
C LEU A 40 -11.31 0.91 7.52
N ILE A 41 -11.72 1.05 8.78
CA ILE A 41 -11.03 0.43 9.92
C ILE A 41 -11.10 -1.09 9.83
N SER A 42 -12.26 -1.64 9.47
CA SER A 42 -12.42 -3.08 9.23
C SER A 42 -11.52 -3.54 8.10
N TRP A 43 -11.58 -2.86 6.94
CA TRP A 43 -10.78 -3.17 5.77
C TRP A 43 -9.27 -3.11 6.04
N LEU A 44 -8.78 -2.10 6.79
CA LEU A 44 -7.36 -2.02 7.20
C LEU A 44 -6.96 -3.16 8.12
N ASN A 45 -7.85 -3.61 8.99
CA ASN A 45 -7.61 -4.77 9.84
C ASN A 45 -7.51 -6.07 9.02
N GLU A 46 -8.37 -6.23 8.02
CA GLU A 46 -8.30 -7.36 7.10
C GLU A 46 -7.04 -7.33 6.24
N LEU A 47 -6.69 -6.15 5.71
CA LEU A 47 -5.48 -5.91 4.93
C LEU A 47 -4.23 -6.26 5.73
N GLN A 48 -4.15 -5.80 6.99
CA GLN A 48 -3.04 -6.13 7.88
C GLN A 48 -2.92 -7.65 8.06
N GLY A 49 -4.03 -8.34 8.35
CA GLY A 49 -4.04 -9.80 8.52
C GLY A 49 -3.55 -10.52 7.26
N TRP A 50 -4.09 -10.14 6.10
CA TRP A 50 -3.70 -10.72 4.81
C TRP A 50 -2.23 -10.47 4.47
N LEU A 51 -1.68 -9.28 4.73
CA LEU A 51 -0.26 -8.98 4.52
C LEU A 51 0.65 -9.86 5.39
N LEU A 52 0.28 -10.04 6.66
CA LEU A 52 1.03 -10.89 7.59
C LEU A 52 0.96 -12.37 7.19
N GLU A 53 -0.19 -12.84 6.69
CA GLU A 53 -0.32 -14.19 6.12
C GLU A 53 0.56 -14.34 4.87
N ARG A 54 0.50 -13.39 3.93
CA ARG A 54 1.31 -13.38 2.71
C ARG A 54 2.79 -13.48 3.02
N ARG A 55 3.27 -12.71 4.00
CA ARG A 55 4.66 -12.75 4.49
C ARG A 55 5.12 -14.16 4.86
N THR A 56 4.27 -15.01 5.43
CA THR A 56 4.66 -16.38 5.83
C THR A 56 5.04 -17.25 4.63
N THR A 57 4.35 -17.04 3.50
CA THR A 57 4.52 -17.80 2.26
C THR A 57 5.45 -17.13 1.26
N ALA A 58 5.77 -15.87 1.48
CA ALA A 58 6.58 -15.08 0.56
C ALA A 58 8.06 -15.48 0.60
N ASP A 59 8.77 -15.23 -0.48
CA ASP A 59 10.23 -15.39 -0.52
C ASP A 59 10.91 -14.49 0.53
N THR A 60 12.02 -14.96 1.11
CA THR A 60 12.74 -14.25 2.17
C THR A 60 13.05 -12.79 1.81
N TRP A 61 13.33 -12.51 0.54
CA TRP A 61 13.70 -11.17 0.07
C TRP A 61 12.55 -10.16 0.15
N ILE A 62 11.30 -10.56 -0.07
CA ILE A 62 10.14 -9.64 -0.10
C ILE A 62 9.42 -9.55 1.26
N LYS A 63 9.74 -10.44 2.22
CA LYS A 63 9.11 -10.44 3.57
C LYS A 63 9.16 -9.08 4.28
N PRO A 64 10.28 -8.32 4.27
CA PRO A 64 10.32 -7.02 4.93
C PRO A 64 9.29 -6.03 4.38
N LEU A 65 8.98 -6.12 3.09
CA LEU A 65 8.01 -5.26 2.43
C LEU A 65 6.58 -5.53 2.93
N TYR A 66 6.20 -6.80 3.09
CA TYR A 66 4.90 -7.15 3.67
C TYR A 66 4.79 -6.73 5.14
N GLU A 67 5.89 -6.81 5.91
CA GLU A 67 5.93 -6.33 7.29
C GLU A 67 5.73 -4.81 7.38
N GLU A 68 6.44 -4.06 6.54
CA GLU A 68 6.33 -2.60 6.46
C GLU A 68 4.91 -2.16 6.06
N ALA A 69 4.34 -2.78 5.03
CA ALA A 69 2.96 -2.52 4.61
C ALA A 69 1.93 -2.90 5.70
N ALA A 70 2.15 -3.99 6.44
CA ALA A 70 1.25 -4.41 7.51
C ALA A 70 1.30 -3.44 8.70
N LEU A 71 2.48 -2.91 9.03
CA LEU A 71 2.64 -1.89 10.04
C LEU A 71 1.94 -0.59 9.61
N GLU A 72 2.13 -0.16 8.37
CA GLU A 72 1.50 1.03 7.81
C GLU A 72 -0.04 0.93 7.86
N ALA A 73 -0.59 -0.24 7.50
CA ALA A 73 -2.04 -0.50 7.64
C ALA A 73 -2.52 -0.39 9.09
N ALA A 74 -1.74 -0.86 10.06
CA ALA A 74 -2.05 -0.74 11.49
C ALA A 74 -2.03 0.71 11.96
N GLU A 75 -1.02 1.49 11.56
CA GLU A 75 -0.87 2.90 11.89
C GLU A 75 -2.00 3.75 11.29
N GLN A 76 -2.39 3.48 10.03
CA GLN A 76 -3.54 4.11 9.41
C GLN A 76 -4.82 3.78 10.17
N ARG A 77 -5.00 2.52 10.59
CA ARG A 77 -6.19 2.09 11.35
C ARG A 77 -6.31 2.85 12.66
N ASP A 78 -5.20 2.98 13.39
CA ASP A 78 -5.18 3.68 14.68
C ASP A 78 -5.36 5.20 14.48
N THR A 79 -4.82 5.77 13.41
CA THR A 79 -5.11 7.15 12.98
C THR A 79 -6.61 7.35 12.73
N LEU A 80 -7.25 6.47 11.97
CA LEU A 80 -8.68 6.52 11.68
C LEU A 80 -9.56 6.36 12.93
N ARG A 81 -9.14 5.52 13.88
CA ARG A 81 -9.82 5.40 15.18
C ARG A 81 -9.80 6.72 15.96
N GLY A 82 -8.70 7.46 15.90
CA GLY A 82 -8.61 8.81 16.49
C GLY A 82 -9.64 9.79 15.92
N LEU A 83 -10.08 9.59 14.68
CA LEU A 83 -11.11 10.43 14.05
C LEU A 83 -12.53 10.17 14.56
N LEU A 84 -12.75 9.07 15.30
CA LEU A 84 -14.04 8.77 15.94
C LEU A 84 -14.26 9.59 17.24
N HIS A 85 -13.27 10.36 17.69
CA HIS A 85 -13.41 11.15 18.91
C HIS A 85 -14.47 12.26 18.75
N PRO A 86 -15.35 12.48 19.77
CA PRO A 86 -16.46 13.44 19.69
C PRO A 86 -16.07 14.90 19.42
N GLY A 87 -14.79 15.26 19.56
CA GLY A 87 -14.27 16.61 19.30
C GLY A 87 -13.84 16.86 17.84
N VAL A 88 -13.91 15.86 16.96
CA VAL A 88 -13.51 15.99 15.56
C VAL A 88 -14.66 16.59 14.75
N SER A 89 -14.51 17.84 14.31
CA SER A 89 -15.52 18.56 13.51
C SER A 89 -15.39 18.36 12.00
N SER A 90 -14.31 17.73 11.55
CA SER A 90 -14.08 17.44 10.13
C SER A 90 -15.10 16.43 9.61
N LYS A 91 -15.52 16.57 8.35
CA LYS A 91 -16.34 15.56 7.65
C LYS A 91 -15.50 14.55 6.85
N THR A 92 -14.21 14.83 6.72
CA THR A 92 -13.29 14.06 5.88
C THR A 92 -12.01 13.70 6.63
N GLY A 93 -11.42 12.56 6.26
CA GLY A 93 -10.10 12.11 6.71
C GLY A 93 -9.16 11.88 5.53
N ILE A 94 -7.93 11.49 5.83
CA ILE A 94 -6.93 11.05 4.84
C ILE A 94 -6.48 9.66 5.24
N LEU A 95 -6.47 8.77 4.26
CA LEU A 95 -5.81 7.48 4.31
C LEU A 95 -4.55 7.60 3.45
N PHE A 96 -3.39 7.44 4.08
CA PHE A 96 -2.10 7.58 3.40
C PHE A 96 -1.45 6.22 3.21
N PHE A 97 -0.93 5.97 2.01
CA PHE A 97 -0.02 4.85 1.76
C PHE A 97 1.30 5.32 1.15
N SER A 98 2.44 4.86 1.66
CA SER A 98 3.74 5.16 1.07
C SER A 98 3.84 4.67 -0.37
N GLU A 99 4.75 5.22 -1.18
CA GLU A 99 4.88 4.78 -2.58
C GLU A 99 5.28 3.30 -2.68
N VAL A 100 5.98 2.79 -1.68
CA VAL A 100 6.40 1.38 -1.57
C VAL A 100 5.21 0.49 -1.24
N THR A 101 4.40 0.86 -0.26
CA THR A 101 3.16 0.14 0.08
C THR A 101 2.16 0.19 -1.06
N ALA A 102 2.00 1.35 -1.71
CA ALA A 102 1.14 1.49 -2.87
C ALA A 102 1.61 0.61 -4.05
N ALA A 103 2.93 0.54 -4.29
CA ALA A 103 3.49 -0.34 -5.31
C ALA A 103 3.25 -1.82 -5.00
N LEU A 104 3.38 -2.23 -3.74
CA LEU A 104 3.03 -3.59 -3.31
C LEU A 104 1.54 -3.89 -3.56
N PHE A 105 0.64 -2.95 -3.23
CA PHE A 105 -0.79 -3.16 -3.39
C PHE A 105 -1.22 -3.32 -4.85
N ILE A 106 -0.55 -2.63 -5.78
CA ILE A 106 -0.72 -2.86 -7.22
C ILE A 106 -0.20 -4.24 -7.62
N ALA A 107 1.01 -4.61 -7.20
CA ALA A 107 1.61 -5.89 -7.59
C ALA A 107 0.81 -7.11 -7.09
N GLU A 108 0.05 -6.94 -6.00
CA GLU A 108 -0.72 -7.99 -5.36
C GLU A 108 -2.22 -7.96 -5.65
N ASP A 109 -2.71 -6.95 -6.38
CA ASP A 109 -4.14 -6.65 -6.54
C ASP A 109 -4.87 -6.58 -5.19
N ALA A 110 -4.23 -5.98 -4.18
CA ALA A 110 -4.66 -6.06 -2.77
C ALA A 110 -6.09 -5.55 -2.55
N PHE A 111 -6.44 -4.43 -3.20
CA PHE A 111 -7.79 -3.86 -3.14
C PHE A 111 -8.84 -4.77 -3.77
N GLU A 112 -8.57 -5.30 -4.97
CA GLU A 112 -9.53 -6.17 -5.66
C GLU A 112 -9.84 -7.42 -4.85
N ARG A 113 -8.81 -8.04 -4.25
CA ARG A 113 -8.96 -9.22 -3.40
C ARG A 113 -9.88 -8.97 -2.21
N LEU A 114 -9.67 -7.84 -1.52
CA LEU A 114 -10.47 -7.48 -0.36
C LEU A 114 -11.90 -7.08 -0.77
N ILE A 115 -12.08 -6.36 -1.88
CA ILE A 115 -13.41 -6.01 -2.40
C ILE A 115 -14.22 -7.25 -2.79
N VAL A 116 -13.59 -8.25 -3.42
CA VAL A 116 -14.24 -9.52 -3.78
C VAL A 116 -14.65 -10.29 -2.52
N LYS A 117 -13.84 -10.25 -1.46
CA LYS A 117 -14.14 -10.89 -0.18
C LYS A 117 -15.38 -10.30 0.50
N GLU A 118 -15.62 -9.01 0.35
CA GLU A 118 -16.84 -8.30 0.81
C GLU A 118 -18.12 -8.66 0.00
N GLY A 119 -18.04 -9.70 -0.85
CA GLY A 119 -18.99 -10.22 -1.85
C GLY A 119 -20.47 -10.39 -1.47
N GLN A 120 -20.86 -10.07 -0.24
CA GLN A 120 -22.23 -10.20 0.25
C GLN A 120 -22.95 -8.85 0.42
N CYS A 121 -22.23 -7.72 0.43
CA CYS A 121 -22.84 -6.39 0.61
C CYS A 121 -22.45 -5.42 -0.51
N LEU A 122 -23.34 -5.26 -1.49
CA LEU A 122 -23.12 -4.42 -2.68
C LEU A 122 -22.79 -2.96 -2.32
N ASP A 123 -23.41 -2.41 -1.28
CA ASP A 123 -23.19 -1.04 -0.84
C ASP A 123 -21.78 -0.84 -0.26
N LEU A 124 -21.28 -1.79 0.55
CA LEU A 124 -19.91 -1.74 1.06
C LEU A 124 -18.89 -1.87 -0.08
N GLN A 125 -19.16 -2.74 -1.06
CA GLN A 125 -18.31 -2.88 -2.24
C GLN A 125 -18.23 -1.59 -3.05
N GLN A 126 -19.35 -0.93 -3.32
CA GLN A 126 -19.37 0.34 -4.06
C GLN A 126 -18.55 1.43 -3.36
N ARG A 127 -18.65 1.50 -2.02
CA ARG A 127 -17.89 2.45 -1.21
C ARG A 127 -16.39 2.16 -1.23
N LEU A 128 -15.98 0.89 -1.12
CA LEU A 128 -14.57 0.49 -1.27
C LEU A 128 -14.04 0.74 -2.69
N LEU A 129 -14.84 0.46 -3.72
CA LEU A 129 -14.49 0.71 -5.13
C LEU A 129 -14.22 2.20 -5.39
N ARG A 130 -14.95 3.11 -4.74
CA ARG A 130 -14.69 4.54 -4.82
C ARG A 130 -13.28 4.89 -4.31
N TYR A 131 -12.88 4.32 -3.17
CA TYR A 131 -11.53 4.54 -2.62
C TYR A 131 -10.45 3.88 -3.46
N TYR A 132 -10.71 2.68 -3.97
CA TYR A 132 -9.80 2.00 -4.90
C TYR A 132 -9.61 2.78 -6.21
N THR A 133 -10.68 3.35 -6.76
CA THR A 133 -10.59 4.21 -7.95
C THR A 133 -9.73 5.44 -7.67
N SER A 134 -9.93 6.09 -6.52
CA SER A 134 -9.10 7.23 -6.09
C SER A 134 -7.63 6.87 -5.92
N PHE A 135 -7.35 5.67 -5.41
CA PHE A 135 -6.00 5.10 -5.34
C PHE A 135 -5.39 4.92 -6.73
N LEU A 136 -6.08 4.24 -7.64
CA LEU A 136 -5.60 3.99 -9.01
C LEU A 136 -5.35 5.27 -9.81
N MET A 137 -6.10 6.35 -9.56
CA MET A 137 -5.87 7.64 -10.22
C MET A 137 -4.55 8.32 -9.80
N GLN A 138 -3.99 7.92 -8.65
CA GLN A 138 -2.76 8.50 -8.11
C GLN A 138 -1.54 7.62 -8.31
N VAL A 139 -1.74 6.30 -8.47
CA VAL A 139 -0.65 5.35 -8.65
C VAL A 139 -0.29 5.21 -10.13
N ASP A 140 1.01 5.26 -10.41
CA ASP A 140 1.57 4.93 -11.72
C ASP A 140 2.07 3.48 -11.68
N ALA A 141 1.40 2.59 -12.41
CA ALA A 141 1.73 1.16 -12.43
C ALA A 141 3.14 0.86 -12.96
N GLU A 142 3.62 1.61 -13.96
CA GLU A 142 4.99 1.45 -14.46
C GLU A 142 6.00 1.89 -13.41
N LYS A 143 5.70 2.97 -12.69
CA LYS A 143 6.53 3.45 -11.57
C LYS A 143 6.54 2.44 -10.42
N SER A 144 5.41 1.80 -10.11
CA SER A 144 5.30 0.82 -9.03
C SER A 144 6.26 -0.35 -9.20
N GLN A 145 6.35 -0.93 -10.40
CA GLN A 145 7.28 -2.03 -10.65
C GLN A 145 8.72 -1.60 -10.36
N LEU A 146 9.11 -0.42 -10.85
CA LEU A 146 10.44 0.11 -10.62
C LEU A 146 10.68 0.30 -9.11
N ILE A 147 9.76 0.95 -8.39
CA ILE A 147 9.89 1.19 -6.94
C ILE A 147 10.19 -0.10 -6.17
N LEU A 148 9.52 -1.20 -6.50
CA LEU A 148 9.78 -2.49 -5.88
C LEU A 148 11.21 -2.97 -6.17
N GLU A 149 11.67 -2.89 -7.42
CA GLU A 149 13.05 -3.23 -7.79
C GLU A 149 14.09 -2.37 -7.05
N LYS A 150 13.84 -1.06 -6.87
CA LYS A 150 14.74 -0.16 -6.14
C LYS A 150 14.76 -0.43 -4.65
N TYR A 151 13.58 -0.60 -4.04
CA TYR A 151 13.47 -0.91 -2.62
C TYR A 151 14.28 -2.16 -2.30
N MET A 152 14.20 -3.16 -3.17
CA MET A 152 14.99 -4.38 -3.04
C MET A 152 16.49 -4.14 -3.09
N GLN A 153 16.96 -3.37 -4.07
CA GLN A 153 18.37 -3.01 -4.15
C GLN A 153 18.86 -2.30 -2.88
N LEU A 154 18.09 -1.31 -2.39
CA LEU A 154 18.47 -0.52 -1.22
C LEU A 154 18.50 -1.37 0.07
N LYS A 155 17.60 -2.34 0.21
CA LYS A 155 17.58 -3.26 1.35
C LYS A 155 18.75 -4.24 1.36
N GLU A 156 19.17 -4.71 0.19
CA GLU A 156 20.37 -5.53 0.08
C GLU A 156 21.64 -4.75 0.43
N ASP A 157 21.67 -3.46 0.16
CA ASP A 157 22.79 -2.59 0.50
C ASP A 157 22.81 -2.27 2.01
N GLU A 158 21.65 -1.99 2.63
CA GLU A 158 21.53 -1.85 4.11
C GLU A 158 21.97 -3.12 4.87
N ALA A 159 21.81 -4.31 4.28
CA ALA A 159 22.19 -5.57 4.93
C ALA A 159 23.70 -5.90 4.83
N LYS A 160 24.46 -5.15 4.02
CA LYS A 160 25.91 -5.34 3.81
C LYS A 160 26.76 -4.35 4.63
N GLU A 161 26.14 -3.31 5.17
CA GLU A 161 26.73 -2.35 6.12
C GLU A 161 26.60 -2.85 7.57
#